data_AF-A0A2J4JSG8-F1
#
_entry.id   AF-A0A2J4JSG8-F1
#
_cell.length_a   1.000
_cell.length_b   1.000
_cell.length_c   1.000
_cell.angle_alpha   90.00
_cell.angle_beta   90.00
_cell.angle_gamma   90.00
#
_symmetry.space_group_name_H-M   'P 1'
#
loop_
_entity.id
_entity.type
_entity.pdbx_description
1 polymer ?
#
loop_
_entity_poly.entity_id
_entity_poly.type
_entity_poly.pdbx_seq_one_letter_code
_entity_poly.pdbx_strand_id
1 'polypeptide(L)'
;MGFFDTLLTAIAPERAVKRVAAQTAIRAINSGYSNYGASLHKKSMRGWMWHGGSPKEDIEDNLRVLRERSRDAYMGVPLATGAIKTMRTNVVCGGLTPTPQIDNAFLGISDEEAQKINEQIAREFALWANKPTCDADRIDNFYMLQQLAFTGFLLNGDSWAVLQNKKTPGVPYDLRVRIIEADRICSPAFMDILSPTDINEHHVEKIVQGVETDADGMVIAYWVCDRHPLASTSVTGLTASHWTRVEAYGKKTGRQNVLCLMQRERAGQLRGVPLLAPVLESLKQLGRFTDAELTAAVISAMFTVFIKKSDQSDEVPFGEMLPPDVQVDTPDKTSVELAPGAFIDLNPGEEVQFADPKHPTTGFEAFMNAIVKQMAAALEIPSEVLYKQFSTSYSAARGALNEFWRTTGMHRDWFADSFCQPVYEAWFREAVCKGRIKAPGFLTNPAVAAAYMNCNWNGPARTNLNPKDEAEAAQMRVNSGFSTAAQETAQMTGGSYEANMRQRKAEAALKREVDEIAGAQVQQQTAVPQRSGGDPGKSE
;
A
#
# COMPACT_ATOMS: atom_id res chain seq x y z
N MET A 1 -56.10 0.48 21.19
CA MET A 1 -55.48 0.40 22.52
C MET A 1 -55.56 -1.03 23.01
N GLY A 2 -54.52 -1.55 23.65
CA GLY A 2 -54.56 -2.91 24.22
C GLY A 2 -55.35 -2.96 25.54
N PHE A 3 -55.78 -4.15 25.94
CA PHE A 3 -56.49 -4.39 27.21
C PHE A 3 -55.76 -3.80 28.43
N PHE A 4 -54.42 -3.90 28.46
CA PHE A 4 -53.58 -3.32 29.51
C PHE A 4 -53.62 -1.79 29.59
N ASP A 5 -53.66 -1.08 28.46
CA ASP A 5 -53.73 0.40 28.47
C ASP A 5 -55.09 0.87 29.00
N THR A 6 -56.14 0.10 28.70
CA THR A 6 -57.52 0.37 29.17
C THR A 6 -57.63 0.18 30.69
N LEU A 7 -57.05 -0.91 31.21
CA LEU A 7 -56.98 -1.19 32.65
C LEU A 7 -56.14 -0.14 33.40
N LEU A 8 -54.98 0.24 32.85
CA LEU A 8 -54.11 1.25 33.48
C LEU A 8 -54.78 2.64 33.54
N THR A 9 -55.56 2.98 32.52
CA THR A 9 -56.32 4.23 32.46
C THR A 9 -57.43 4.27 33.51
N ALA A 10 -58.07 3.14 33.81
CA ALA A 10 -59.11 3.05 34.83
C ALA A 10 -58.56 3.09 36.27
N ILE A 11 -57.39 2.48 36.52
CA ILE A 11 -56.82 2.34 37.86
C ILE A 11 -55.90 3.51 38.23
N ALA A 12 -55.15 4.06 37.27
CA ALA A 12 -54.17 5.12 37.50
C ALA A 12 -54.08 6.07 36.28
N PRO A 13 -55.10 6.91 36.04
CA PRO A 13 -55.23 7.71 34.83
C PRO A 13 -54.04 8.65 34.58
N GLU A 14 -53.46 9.26 35.62
CA GLU A 14 -52.27 10.11 35.47
C GLU A 14 -51.03 9.35 34.96
N ARG A 15 -50.84 8.10 35.39
CA ARG A 15 -49.73 7.25 34.91
C ARG A 15 -49.98 6.77 33.49
N ALA A 16 -51.23 6.48 33.13
CA ALA A 16 -51.60 6.12 31.77
C ALA A 16 -51.36 7.29 30.80
N VAL A 17 -51.74 8.52 31.18
CA VAL A 17 -51.48 9.73 30.38
C VAL A 17 -49.98 9.98 30.24
N LYS A 18 -49.18 9.88 31.32
CA LYS A 18 -47.72 10.01 31.24
C LYS A 18 -47.08 8.94 30.33
N ARG A 19 -47.57 7.71 30.38
CA ARG A 19 -47.08 6.61 29.52
C ARG A 19 -47.44 6.83 28.06
N VAL A 20 -48.68 7.20 27.76
CA VAL A 20 -49.13 7.51 26.39
C VAL A 20 -48.38 8.74 25.88
N ALA A 21 -48.21 9.79 26.68
CA ALA A 21 -47.40 10.95 26.31
C ALA A 21 -45.94 10.58 26.04
N ALA A 22 -45.33 9.71 26.85
CA ALA A 22 -43.98 9.20 26.60
C ALA A 22 -43.90 8.34 25.32
N GLN A 23 -44.89 7.49 25.05
CA GLN A 23 -44.94 6.68 23.84
C GLN A 23 -45.19 7.52 22.58
N THR A 24 -46.05 8.52 22.66
CA THR A 24 -46.33 9.47 21.59
C THR A 24 -45.13 10.38 21.35
N ALA A 25 -44.43 10.82 22.40
CA ALA A 25 -43.16 11.55 22.28
C ALA A 25 -42.06 10.68 21.63
N ILE A 26 -41.90 9.42 22.06
CA ILE A 26 -40.95 8.47 21.44
C ILE A 26 -41.29 8.20 19.97
N ARG A 27 -42.58 8.14 19.61
CA ARG A 27 -43.04 7.96 18.21
C ARG A 27 -42.93 9.24 17.38
N ALA A 28 -43.14 10.42 17.98
CA ALA A 28 -43.04 11.71 17.30
C ALA A 28 -41.58 12.14 17.06
N ILE A 29 -40.66 11.72 17.94
CA ILE A 29 -39.22 11.98 17.82
C ILE A 29 -38.55 11.01 16.85
N ASN A 30 -39.12 9.81 16.67
CA ASN A 30 -38.48 8.78 15.86
C ASN A 30 -39.05 8.61 14.46
N SER A 31 -38.23 8.90 13.45
CA SER A 31 -38.52 8.58 12.05
C SER A 31 -37.23 8.20 11.31
N GLY A 32 -37.33 7.28 10.34
CA GLY A 32 -36.19 6.85 9.52
C GLY A 32 -34.99 6.35 10.33
N TYR A 33 -33.81 6.94 10.09
CA TYR A 33 -32.54 6.53 10.70
C TYR A 33 -32.49 6.67 12.23
N SER A 34 -33.37 7.47 12.85
CA SER A 34 -33.44 7.57 14.32
C SER A 34 -34.00 6.31 14.99
N ASN A 35 -34.60 5.38 14.22
CA ASN A 35 -34.96 4.03 14.67
C ASN A 35 -33.79 3.03 14.58
N TYR A 36 -32.70 3.39 13.89
CA TYR A 36 -31.57 2.52 13.59
C TYR A 36 -30.27 3.10 14.14
N GLY A 37 -29.31 3.46 13.27
CA GLY A 37 -27.98 3.91 13.65
C GLY A 37 -27.94 5.24 14.41
N ALA A 38 -28.92 6.12 14.19
CA ALA A 38 -29.02 7.40 14.89
C ALA A 38 -29.90 7.33 16.17
N SER A 39 -30.24 6.12 16.63
CA SER A 39 -31.15 5.95 17.77
C SER A 39 -30.45 6.20 19.11
N LEU A 40 -30.88 7.24 19.82
CA LEU A 40 -30.35 7.60 21.15
C LEU A 40 -30.93 6.77 22.30
N HIS A 41 -31.93 5.95 22.01
CA HIS A 41 -32.69 5.22 23.02
C HIS A 41 -32.61 3.70 22.86
N LYS A 42 -32.16 3.21 21.69
CA LYS A 42 -31.95 1.79 21.46
C LYS A 42 -30.84 1.30 22.39
N LYS A 43 -31.11 0.25 23.18
CA LYS A 43 -30.15 -0.30 24.16
C LYS A 43 -28.81 -0.69 23.52
N SER A 44 -28.84 -1.24 22.31
CA SER A 44 -27.62 -1.62 21.58
C SER A 44 -26.77 -0.43 21.11
N MET A 45 -27.34 0.78 21.10
CA MET A 45 -26.65 2.03 20.71
C MET A 45 -26.31 2.89 21.93
N ARG A 46 -26.86 2.58 23.11
CA ARG A 46 -26.51 3.24 24.36
C ARG A 46 -25.08 2.89 24.74
N GLY A 47 -24.26 3.91 24.99
CA GLY A 47 -22.83 3.77 25.28
C GLY A 47 -21.93 4.00 24.06
N TRP A 48 -22.49 4.08 22.84
CA TRP A 48 -21.73 4.55 21.68
C TRP A 48 -21.47 6.05 21.84
N MET A 49 -20.21 6.45 22.02
CA MET A 49 -19.79 7.84 21.99
C MET A 49 -19.63 8.29 20.53
N TRP A 50 -20.51 9.17 20.06
CA TRP A 50 -20.50 9.70 18.70
C TRP A 50 -20.64 11.22 18.75
N HIS A 51 -19.81 11.93 17.98
CA HIS A 51 -19.84 13.38 17.83
C HIS A 51 -19.62 13.70 16.34
N GLY A 52 -20.07 14.87 15.88
CA GLY A 52 -19.85 15.30 14.49
C GLY A 52 -18.78 16.38 14.44
N GLY A 53 -17.74 16.16 13.64
CA GLY A 53 -16.72 17.16 13.29
C GLY A 53 -16.73 17.49 11.80
N SER A 54 -16.00 18.54 11.42
CA SER A 54 -15.58 18.70 10.02
C SER A 54 -14.44 17.72 9.71
N PRO A 55 -13.96 17.62 8.46
CA PRO A 55 -12.74 16.86 8.17
C PRO A 55 -11.61 17.22 9.14
N LYS A 56 -11.45 18.52 9.46
CA LYS A 56 -10.37 19.01 10.33
C LYS A 56 -10.34 18.28 11.68
N GLU A 57 -11.45 18.28 12.41
CA GLU A 57 -11.51 17.71 13.76
C GLU A 57 -11.47 16.18 13.72
N ASP A 58 -12.05 15.56 12.68
CA ASP A 58 -12.16 14.10 12.60
C ASP A 58 -10.88 13.45 12.02
N ILE A 59 -10.18 14.14 11.11
CA ILE A 59 -9.02 13.61 10.34
C ILE A 59 -7.76 14.41 10.67
N GLU A 60 -7.66 15.68 10.27
CA GLU A 60 -6.41 16.44 10.31
C GLU A 60 -5.82 16.55 11.73
N ASP A 61 -6.65 16.77 12.75
CA ASP A 61 -6.21 16.90 14.14
C ASP A 61 -5.73 15.56 14.75
N ASN A 62 -6.25 14.43 14.27
CA ASN A 62 -5.87 13.09 14.72
C ASN A 62 -4.70 12.49 13.92
N LEU A 63 -4.37 13.11 12.78
CA LEU A 63 -3.48 12.55 11.77
C LEU A 63 -2.09 12.23 12.29
N ARG A 64 -1.53 13.09 13.15
CA ARG A 64 -0.21 12.85 13.76
C ARG A 64 -0.17 11.50 14.49
N VAL A 65 -1.15 11.24 15.34
CA VAL A 65 -1.24 9.98 16.11
C VAL A 65 -1.47 8.79 15.18
N LEU A 66 -2.34 8.95 14.18
CA LEU A 66 -2.60 7.90 13.20
C LEU A 66 -1.35 7.50 12.41
N ARG A 67 -0.54 8.47 11.97
CA ARG A 67 0.73 8.21 11.27
C ARG A 67 1.74 7.50 12.14
N GLU A 68 1.98 8.01 13.34
CA GLU A 68 2.92 7.43 14.28
C GLU A 68 2.55 5.96 14.58
N ARG A 69 1.27 5.69 14.86
CA ARG A 69 0.77 4.32 15.10
C ARG A 69 0.82 3.43 13.86
N SER A 70 0.51 3.97 12.68
CA SER A 70 0.59 3.24 11.41
C SER A 70 2.02 2.78 11.11
N ARG A 71 3.01 3.66 11.31
CA ARG A 71 4.43 3.33 11.15
C ARG A 71 4.90 2.31 12.19
N ASP A 72 4.53 2.49 13.46
CA ASP A 72 4.84 1.50 14.52
C ASP A 72 4.27 0.12 14.17
N ALA A 73 2.99 0.06 13.79
CA ALA A 73 2.35 -1.18 13.36
C ALA A 73 3.06 -1.80 12.14
N TYR A 74 3.43 -0.99 11.15
CA TYR A 74 4.17 -1.48 9.98
C TYR A 74 5.54 -2.08 10.34
N MET A 75 6.22 -1.54 11.35
CA MET A 75 7.54 -2.02 11.80
C MET A 75 7.44 -3.23 12.74
N GLY A 76 6.42 -3.30 13.59
CA GLY A 76 6.31 -4.31 14.65
C GLY A 76 5.28 -5.43 14.43
N VAL A 77 4.26 -5.21 13.59
CA VAL A 77 3.14 -6.15 13.42
C VAL A 77 3.20 -6.81 12.03
N PRO A 78 3.53 -8.11 11.92
CA PRO A 78 3.72 -8.77 10.63
C PRO A 78 2.54 -8.64 9.65
N LEU A 79 1.31 -8.70 10.16
CA LEU A 79 0.11 -8.57 9.34
C LEU A 79 -0.05 -7.17 8.75
N ALA A 80 0.31 -6.13 9.52
CA ALA A 80 0.32 -4.75 9.05
C ALA A 80 1.36 -4.55 7.94
N THR A 81 2.57 -5.08 8.14
CA THR A 81 3.62 -5.10 7.12
C THR A 81 3.14 -5.81 5.85
N GLY A 82 2.47 -6.96 6.01
CA GLY A 82 1.90 -7.76 4.93
C GLY A 82 0.84 -7.03 4.11
N ALA A 83 -0.07 -6.30 4.77
CA ALA A 83 -1.10 -5.50 4.12
C ALA A 83 -0.51 -4.39 3.24
N ILE A 84 0.38 -3.56 3.81
CA ILE A 84 1.03 -2.45 3.09
C ILE A 84 1.84 -2.95 1.90
N LYS A 85 2.67 -3.99 2.11
CA LYS A 85 3.49 -4.56 1.03
C LYS A 85 2.63 -5.22 -0.04
N THR A 86 1.52 -5.86 0.33
CA THR A 86 0.58 -6.47 -0.63
C THR A 86 -0.03 -5.43 -1.55
N MET A 87 -0.50 -4.30 -1.01
CA MET A 87 -1.02 -3.20 -1.82
C MET A 87 0.06 -2.63 -2.74
N ARG A 88 1.23 -2.27 -2.21
CA ARG A 88 2.35 -1.75 -3.02
C ARG A 88 2.75 -2.70 -4.14
N THR A 89 2.89 -3.99 -3.86
CA THR A 89 3.32 -4.99 -4.84
C THR A 89 2.29 -5.20 -5.96
N ASN A 90 0.99 -5.14 -5.67
CA ASN A 90 -0.04 -5.40 -6.70
C ASN A 90 -0.49 -4.13 -7.45
N VAL A 91 -0.34 -2.96 -6.83
CA VAL A 91 -0.66 -1.68 -7.48
C VAL A 91 0.52 -1.20 -8.33
N VAL A 92 1.69 -1.00 -7.72
CA VAL A 92 2.88 -0.39 -8.35
C VAL A 92 3.92 -1.42 -8.76
N CYS A 93 4.17 -2.45 -7.93
CA CYS A 93 5.21 -3.45 -8.15
C CYS A 93 6.60 -2.81 -8.38
N GLY A 94 7.26 -3.14 -9.50
CA GLY A 94 8.53 -2.55 -9.93
C GLY A 94 8.42 -1.14 -10.50
N GLY A 95 7.21 -0.60 -10.65
CA GLY A 95 6.90 0.72 -11.22
C GLY A 95 5.93 0.62 -12.40
N LEU A 96 5.02 1.58 -12.48
CA LEU A 96 4.14 1.79 -13.63
C LEU A 96 4.94 2.31 -14.81
N THR A 97 4.79 1.64 -15.95
CA THR A 97 5.51 1.97 -17.17
C THR A 97 4.62 2.78 -18.11
N PRO A 98 5.09 3.93 -18.63
CA PRO A 98 4.31 4.70 -19.58
C PRO A 98 4.26 4.03 -20.94
N THR A 99 3.08 4.03 -21.53
CA THR A 99 2.84 3.65 -22.92
C THR A 99 2.23 4.85 -23.61
N PRO A 100 3.03 5.67 -24.33
CA PRO A 100 2.54 6.83 -25.05
C PRO A 100 1.45 6.43 -26.05
N GLN A 101 0.37 7.20 -26.09
CA GLN A 101 -0.81 6.97 -26.94
C GLN A 101 -1.28 8.29 -27.51
N ILE A 102 -0.45 8.95 -28.32
CA ILE A 102 -0.84 10.25 -28.87
C ILE A 102 -2.12 10.16 -29.70
N ASP A 103 -2.97 11.18 -29.60
CA ASP A 103 -4.22 11.26 -30.37
C ASP A 103 -3.92 11.73 -31.80
N ASN A 104 -3.58 10.77 -32.65
CA ASN A 104 -3.21 11.01 -34.03
C ASN A 104 -4.37 11.55 -34.88
N ALA A 105 -5.61 11.15 -34.56
CA ALA A 105 -6.81 11.63 -35.23
C ALA A 105 -7.03 13.12 -34.98
N PHE A 106 -6.88 13.58 -33.73
CA PHE A 106 -6.97 14.99 -33.39
C PHE A 106 -5.81 15.81 -33.97
N LEU A 107 -4.60 15.25 -33.95
CA LEU A 107 -3.39 15.90 -34.45
C LEU A 107 -3.30 15.93 -35.99
N GLY A 108 -4.14 15.15 -36.69
CA GLY A 108 -4.14 15.07 -38.15
C GLY A 108 -2.88 14.43 -38.73
N ILE A 109 -2.24 13.52 -38.00
CA ILE A 109 -1.03 12.80 -38.40
C ILE A 109 -1.34 11.34 -38.71
N SER A 110 -0.53 10.70 -39.55
CA SER A 110 -0.74 9.28 -39.89
C SER A 110 -0.41 8.35 -38.72
N ASP A 111 -0.98 7.14 -38.72
CA ASP A 111 -0.67 6.11 -37.71
C ASP A 111 0.84 5.80 -37.66
N GLU A 112 1.50 5.78 -38.82
CA GLU A 112 2.94 5.50 -38.93
C GLU A 112 3.80 6.62 -38.33
N GLU A 113 3.40 7.87 -38.54
CA GLU A 113 4.04 9.03 -37.92
C GLU A 113 3.81 9.04 -36.41
N ALA A 114 2.59 8.73 -35.99
CA ALA A 114 2.25 8.66 -34.58
C ALA A 114 3.04 7.58 -33.84
N GLN A 115 3.21 6.42 -34.47
CA GLN A 115 4.04 5.35 -33.94
C GLN A 115 5.50 5.79 -33.75
N LYS A 116 6.09 6.47 -34.73
CA LYS A 116 7.46 7.00 -34.62
C LYS A 116 7.59 8.00 -33.46
N ILE A 117 6.60 8.86 -33.28
CA ILE A 117 6.57 9.83 -32.18
C ILE A 117 6.44 9.10 -30.84
N ASN A 118 5.52 8.14 -30.70
CA ASN A 118 5.36 7.32 -29.50
C ASN A 118 6.67 6.61 -29.12
N GLU A 119 7.37 6.01 -30.08
CA GLU A 119 8.67 5.38 -29.87
C GLU A 119 9.76 6.37 -29.42
N GLN A 120 9.78 7.57 -29.99
CA GLN A 120 10.70 8.63 -29.60
C GLN A 120 10.42 9.09 -28.16
N ILE A 121 9.16 9.31 -27.82
CA ILE A 121 8.71 9.70 -26.48
C ILE A 121 9.15 8.64 -25.46
N ALA A 122 8.84 7.36 -25.71
CA ALA A 122 9.20 6.28 -24.81
C ALA A 122 10.72 6.19 -24.58
N ARG A 123 11.52 6.38 -25.63
CA ARG A 123 12.99 6.38 -25.54
C ARG A 123 13.53 7.55 -24.73
N GLU A 124 13.02 8.75 -24.99
CA GLU A 124 13.44 9.97 -24.28
C GLU A 124 12.99 9.93 -22.81
N PHE A 125 11.81 9.38 -22.52
CA PHE A 125 11.35 9.20 -21.14
C PHE A 125 12.24 8.22 -20.40
N ALA A 126 12.55 7.07 -21.00
CA ALA A 126 13.46 6.08 -20.41
C ALA A 126 14.86 6.66 -20.13
N LEU A 127 15.36 7.57 -20.97
CA LEU A 127 16.64 8.26 -20.75
C LEU A 127 16.64 9.08 -19.44
N TRP A 128 15.50 9.66 -19.07
CA TRP A 128 15.31 10.40 -17.81
C TRP A 128 14.96 9.47 -16.64
N ALA A 129 13.95 8.62 -16.81
CA ALA A 129 13.30 7.83 -15.77
C ALA A 129 14.15 6.69 -15.21
N ASN A 130 14.99 6.06 -16.04
CA ASN A 130 15.73 4.84 -15.64
C ASN A 130 16.96 5.11 -14.77
N LYS A 131 17.28 6.39 -14.50
CA LYS A 131 18.51 6.80 -13.80
C LYS A 131 18.20 7.56 -12.51
N PRO A 132 19.04 7.44 -11.47
CA PRO A 132 18.91 8.24 -10.25
C PRO A 132 19.00 9.76 -10.47
N THR A 133 19.40 10.21 -11.66
CA THR A 133 19.41 11.64 -12.00
C THR A 133 18.03 12.29 -12.04
N CYS A 134 16.94 11.51 -12.09
CA CYS A 134 15.58 12.07 -11.96
C CYS A 134 15.19 12.37 -10.51
N ASP A 135 15.85 11.75 -9.53
CA ASP A 135 15.65 12.01 -8.11
C ASP A 135 16.47 13.23 -7.68
N ALA A 136 15.84 14.10 -6.89
CA ALA A 136 16.51 15.22 -6.26
C ALA A 136 17.63 14.80 -5.30
N ASP A 137 17.47 13.64 -4.67
CA ASP A 137 18.43 13.08 -3.71
C ASP A 137 19.47 12.18 -4.39
N ARG A 138 19.26 11.84 -5.66
CA ARG A 138 20.10 11.00 -6.53
C ARG A 138 20.29 9.56 -6.04
N ILE A 139 19.29 9.02 -5.36
CA ILE A 139 19.30 7.65 -4.85
C ILE A 139 18.49 6.76 -5.79
N ASP A 140 17.26 7.16 -6.06
CA ASP A 140 16.26 6.32 -6.71
C ASP A 140 16.00 6.72 -8.17
N ASN A 141 15.70 5.75 -9.02
CA ASN A 141 15.14 6.05 -10.34
C ASN A 141 13.62 6.32 -10.24
N PHE A 142 12.98 6.73 -11.33
CA PHE A 142 11.57 7.14 -11.29
C PHE A 142 10.63 6.04 -10.79
N TYR A 143 10.91 4.78 -11.13
CA TYR A 143 10.09 3.64 -10.72
C TYR A 143 10.27 3.29 -9.23
N MET A 144 11.46 3.49 -8.68
CA MET A 144 11.71 3.37 -7.24
C MET A 144 11.04 4.52 -6.47
N LEU A 145 11.06 5.75 -7.01
CA LEU A 145 10.32 6.88 -6.45
C LEU A 145 8.81 6.62 -6.41
N GLN A 146 8.24 5.96 -7.43
CA GLN A 146 6.83 5.55 -7.40
C GLN A 146 6.53 4.63 -6.21
N GLN A 147 7.39 3.63 -5.96
CA GLN A 147 7.22 2.71 -4.82
C GLN A 147 7.33 3.44 -3.49
N LEU A 148 8.29 4.36 -3.36
CA LEU A 148 8.48 5.17 -2.15
C LEU A 148 7.26 6.08 -1.93
N ALA A 149 6.81 6.78 -2.96
CA ALA A 149 5.67 7.68 -2.91
C ALA A 149 4.38 6.93 -2.51
N PHE A 150 4.10 5.79 -3.15
CA PHE A 150 2.92 4.99 -2.87
C PHE A 150 2.98 4.36 -1.47
N THR A 151 4.15 3.86 -1.05
CA THR A 151 4.33 3.32 0.31
C THR A 151 4.12 4.41 1.36
N GLY A 152 4.66 5.62 1.13
CA GLY A 152 4.43 6.79 1.99
C GLY A 152 2.94 7.12 2.10
N PHE A 153 2.21 7.07 0.99
CA PHE A 153 0.76 7.31 0.96
C PHE A 153 0.03 6.29 1.85
N LEU A 154 0.31 4.99 1.70
CA LEU A 154 -0.35 3.96 2.49
C LEU A 154 -0.04 4.07 3.99
N LEU A 155 1.22 4.36 4.34
CA LEU A 155 1.67 4.45 5.72
C LEU A 155 1.18 5.72 6.42
N ASN A 156 1.19 6.84 5.71
CA ASN A 156 1.01 8.16 6.31
C ASN A 156 -0.35 8.78 6.00
N GLY A 157 -1.14 8.14 5.14
CA GLY A 157 -2.39 8.66 4.58
C GLY A 157 -2.18 9.62 3.41
N ASP A 158 -1.05 10.32 3.39
CA ASP A 158 -0.62 11.11 2.25
C ASP A 158 0.88 11.02 1.98
N SER A 159 1.25 11.36 0.75
CA SER A 159 2.63 11.44 0.30
C SER A 159 2.80 12.62 -0.64
N TRP A 160 4.00 13.18 -0.69
CA TRP A 160 4.23 14.48 -1.31
C TRP A 160 5.42 14.41 -2.24
N ALA A 161 5.29 15.08 -3.39
CA ALA A 161 6.40 15.22 -4.32
C ALA A 161 6.55 16.66 -4.79
N VAL A 162 7.75 17.21 -4.69
CA VAL A 162 8.10 18.52 -5.23
C VAL A 162 8.80 18.33 -6.57
N LEU A 163 8.28 18.96 -7.62
CA LEU A 163 8.84 18.95 -8.96
C LEU A 163 9.71 20.18 -9.16
N GLN A 164 11.02 20.02 -9.00
CA GLN A 164 11.99 21.12 -9.09
C GLN A 164 12.93 20.94 -10.28
N ASN A 165 13.56 22.02 -10.74
CA ASN A 165 14.52 21.95 -11.84
C ASN A 165 15.94 22.21 -11.29
N LYS A 166 16.89 21.33 -11.63
CA LYS A 166 18.30 21.46 -11.27
C LYS A 166 19.20 21.08 -12.45
N LYS A 167 19.84 22.09 -13.05
CA LYS A 167 20.88 21.88 -14.07
C LYS A 167 22.05 21.12 -13.47
N THR A 168 22.52 20.11 -14.20
CA THR A 168 23.68 19.29 -13.80
C THR A 168 24.49 18.95 -15.04
N PRO A 169 25.83 19.03 -15.00
CA PRO A 169 26.69 18.61 -16.11
C PRO A 169 26.38 17.17 -16.57
N GLY A 170 26.24 16.96 -17.87
CA GLY A 170 26.01 15.64 -18.46
C GLY A 170 24.60 15.06 -18.29
N VAL A 171 23.67 15.76 -17.62
CA VAL A 171 22.28 15.33 -17.48
C VAL A 171 21.39 16.07 -18.48
N PRO A 172 20.67 15.36 -19.38
CA PRO A 172 19.90 16.00 -20.46
C PRO A 172 18.67 16.77 -19.95
N TYR A 173 18.09 16.35 -18.83
CA TYR A 173 16.89 16.92 -18.23
C TYR A 173 17.20 17.54 -16.87
N ASP A 174 16.56 18.67 -16.57
CA ASP A 174 16.72 19.47 -15.36
C ASP A 174 15.67 19.05 -14.33
N LEU A 175 14.53 18.52 -14.74
CA LEU A 175 13.48 18.03 -13.84
C LEU A 175 14.02 17.02 -12.83
N ARG A 176 13.74 17.29 -11.56
CA ARG A 176 13.95 16.43 -10.41
C ARG A 176 12.65 16.26 -9.64
N VAL A 177 12.38 15.03 -9.24
CA VAL A 177 11.31 14.70 -8.30
C VAL A 177 11.94 14.57 -6.94
N ARG A 178 11.44 15.31 -5.95
CA ARG A 178 11.80 15.14 -4.54
C ARG A 178 10.60 14.60 -3.79
N ILE A 179 10.68 13.38 -3.28
CA ILE A 179 9.67 12.86 -2.36
C ILE A 179 9.89 13.51 -1.00
N ILE A 180 8.84 14.09 -0.44
CA ILE A 180 8.84 14.73 0.87
C ILE A 180 8.04 13.86 1.82
N GLU A 181 8.64 13.54 2.96
CA GLU A 181 7.95 12.86 4.03
C GLU A 181 6.79 13.71 4.55
N ALA A 182 5.62 13.10 4.74
CA ALA A 182 4.35 13.76 5.04
C ALA A 182 4.38 14.71 6.24
N ASP A 183 5.14 14.37 7.28
CA ASP A 183 5.30 15.15 8.51
C ASP A 183 6.02 16.48 8.28
N ARG A 184 6.84 16.56 7.23
CA ARG A 184 7.52 17.81 6.87
C ARG A 184 6.57 18.82 6.24
N ILE A 185 5.42 18.37 5.73
CA ILE A 185 4.32 19.27 5.37
C ILE A 185 3.55 19.56 6.64
N CYS A 186 3.88 20.67 7.28
CA CYS A 186 3.30 21.06 8.57
C CYS A 186 3.22 22.57 8.70
N SER A 187 2.26 23.02 9.51
CA SER A 187 2.02 24.44 9.71
C SER A 187 3.22 25.10 10.41
N PRO A 188 3.58 26.34 10.06
CA PRO A 188 4.64 27.07 10.74
C PRO A 188 4.48 27.08 12.26
N ALA A 189 5.59 26.93 13.00
CA ALA A 189 5.58 26.77 14.45
C ALA A 189 4.73 25.59 14.99
N PHE A 190 4.38 24.63 14.12
CA PHE A 190 3.52 23.48 14.43
C PHE A 190 2.11 23.86 14.91
N MET A 191 1.61 25.04 14.52
CA MET A 191 0.28 25.52 14.85
C MET A 191 -0.49 25.89 13.58
N ASP A 192 -1.73 25.40 13.47
CA ASP A 192 -2.63 25.76 12.38
C ASP A 192 -3.05 27.24 12.47
N ILE A 193 -3.22 27.85 11.31
CA ILE A 193 -3.68 29.22 11.14
C ILE A 193 -5.11 29.15 10.63
N LEU A 194 -6.07 29.56 11.45
CA LEU A 194 -7.50 29.50 11.14
C LEU A 194 -8.12 30.87 10.86
N SER A 195 -7.30 31.91 10.90
CA SER A 195 -7.68 33.29 10.62
C SER A 195 -6.56 34.00 9.88
N PRO A 196 -6.87 35.00 9.03
CA PRO A 196 -5.86 35.68 8.23
C PRO A 196 -4.75 36.30 9.07
N THR A 197 -3.50 36.14 8.64
CA THR A 197 -2.31 36.70 9.30
C THR A 197 -1.16 36.84 8.31
N ASP A 198 -0.11 37.57 8.69
CA ASP A 198 1.11 37.66 7.89
C ASP A 198 2.19 36.72 8.43
N ILE A 199 2.80 35.92 7.56
CA ILE A 199 3.92 35.01 7.87
C ILE A 199 5.03 35.23 6.84
N ASN A 200 6.23 35.63 7.29
CA ASN A 200 7.40 35.82 6.43
C ASN A 200 7.08 36.60 5.13
N GLU A 201 6.44 37.78 5.28
CA GLU A 201 6.03 38.68 4.17
C GLU A 201 4.90 38.13 3.28
N HIS A 202 4.28 37.01 3.63
CA HIS A 202 3.11 36.47 2.95
C HIS A 202 1.84 36.69 3.78
N HIS A 203 0.83 37.32 3.17
CA HIS A 203 -0.52 37.33 3.70
C HIS A 203 -1.14 35.96 3.49
N VAL A 204 -1.48 35.26 4.58
CA VAL A 204 -2.05 33.91 4.55
C VAL A 204 -3.45 33.94 5.11
N GLU A 205 -4.41 33.33 4.40
CA GLU A 205 -5.80 33.25 4.83
C GLU A 205 -6.01 32.14 5.86
N LYS A 206 -5.54 30.94 5.51
CA LYS A 206 -5.70 29.74 6.33
C LYS A 206 -4.58 28.73 6.03
N ILE A 207 -4.03 28.13 7.08
CA ILE A 207 -3.08 27.02 6.99
C ILE A 207 -3.55 25.89 7.92
N VAL A 208 -3.80 24.72 7.37
CA VAL A 208 -4.13 23.51 8.15
C VAL A 208 -3.14 22.43 7.81
N GLN A 209 -2.43 21.93 8.83
CA GLN A 209 -1.42 20.88 8.69
C GLN A 209 -0.43 21.16 7.53
N GLY A 210 0.02 22.40 7.39
CA GLY A 210 0.96 22.82 6.35
C GLY A 210 0.38 23.04 4.95
N VAL A 211 -0.92 22.88 4.76
CA VAL A 211 -1.63 23.19 3.50
C VAL A 211 -2.24 24.58 3.61
N GLU A 212 -1.85 25.49 2.73
CA GLU A 212 -2.36 26.86 2.66
C GLU A 212 -3.49 26.96 1.64
N THR A 213 -4.63 27.51 2.06
CA THR A 213 -5.77 27.80 1.19
C THR A 213 -6.03 29.29 1.11
N ASP A 214 -6.62 29.75 0.01
CA ASP A 214 -7.22 31.08 -0.06
C ASP A 214 -8.57 31.14 0.68
N ALA A 215 -9.23 32.30 0.63
CA ALA A 215 -10.51 32.55 1.27
C ALA A 215 -11.65 31.67 0.73
N ASP A 216 -11.55 31.21 -0.52
CA ASP A 216 -12.52 30.32 -1.16
C ASP A 216 -12.24 28.84 -0.87
N GLY A 217 -11.11 28.54 -0.21
CA GLY A 217 -10.69 27.18 0.13
C GLY A 217 -9.89 26.48 -0.98
N MET A 218 -9.44 27.20 -2.01
CA MET A 218 -8.54 26.66 -3.03
C MET A 218 -7.13 26.51 -2.44
N VAL A 219 -6.48 25.37 -2.68
CA VAL A 219 -5.11 25.13 -2.24
C VAL A 219 -4.13 25.90 -3.11
N ILE A 220 -3.37 26.83 -2.50
CA ILE A 220 -2.46 27.73 -3.22
C ILE A 220 -0.98 27.50 -2.90
N ALA A 221 -0.66 26.96 -1.73
CA ALA A 221 0.72 26.68 -1.33
C ALA A 221 0.82 25.60 -0.25
N TYR A 222 2.05 25.12 -0.04
CA TYR A 222 2.41 24.16 0.99
C TYR A 222 3.61 24.66 1.78
N TRP A 223 3.59 24.43 3.09
CA TRP A 223 4.66 24.81 4.01
C TRP A 223 5.50 23.58 4.32
N VAL A 224 6.76 23.62 3.89
CA VAL A 224 7.69 22.50 4.00
C VAL A 224 8.76 22.81 5.04
N CYS A 225 8.79 22.03 6.11
CA CYS A 225 9.84 22.08 7.12
C CYS A 225 11.15 21.47 6.57
N ASP A 226 12.28 22.13 6.82
CA ASP A 226 13.62 21.71 6.40
C ASP A 226 14.04 20.35 6.98
N ARG A 227 13.56 20.01 8.18
CA ARG A 227 13.79 18.76 8.90
C ARG A 227 12.49 18.05 9.29
N HIS A 228 12.60 16.78 9.67
CA HIS A 228 11.47 16.07 10.29
C HIS A 228 11.11 16.74 11.63
N PRO A 229 9.82 17.03 11.92
CA PRO A 229 9.39 17.69 13.16
C PRO A 229 9.84 17.00 14.45
N LEU A 230 9.95 15.67 14.42
CA LEU A 230 10.36 14.84 15.56
C LEU A 230 11.85 14.48 15.57
N ALA A 231 12.66 15.02 14.64
CA ALA A 231 14.10 14.75 14.63
C ALA A 231 14.77 15.33 15.89
N SER A 232 15.77 14.63 16.44
CA SER A 232 16.51 15.09 17.63
C SER A 232 17.13 16.47 17.41
N THR A 233 16.85 17.40 18.32
CA THR A 233 17.40 18.76 18.30
C THR A 233 18.79 18.86 18.95
N SER A 234 19.32 17.75 19.48
CA SER A 234 20.55 17.73 20.27
C SER A 234 21.83 18.11 19.51
N VAL A 235 21.83 18.12 18.17
CA VAL A 235 23.03 18.31 17.34
C VAL A 235 23.01 19.62 16.52
N THR A 236 21.90 20.36 16.49
CA THR A 236 21.77 21.59 15.69
C THR A 236 21.35 22.75 16.57
N GLY A 237 22.18 23.80 16.62
CA GLY A 237 21.90 25.02 17.38
C GLY A 237 20.50 25.52 17.09
N LEU A 238 19.77 25.87 18.17
CA LEU A 238 18.39 26.34 18.20
C LEU A 238 18.19 27.60 17.34
N THR A 239 18.17 27.43 16.03
CA THR A 239 17.45 28.33 15.13
C THR A 239 16.09 27.67 14.90
N ALA A 240 15.02 28.46 15.00
CA ALA A 240 13.66 28.01 14.77
C ALA A 240 13.62 27.13 13.51
N SER A 241 12.95 25.97 13.57
CA SER A 241 12.76 25.10 12.41
C SER A 241 12.41 25.96 11.20
N HIS A 242 13.11 25.81 10.07
CA HIS A 242 12.90 26.70 8.94
C HIS A 242 11.82 26.11 8.01
N TRP A 243 10.71 26.83 7.85
CA TRP A 243 9.67 26.48 6.88
C TRP A 243 9.88 27.24 5.57
N THR A 244 9.81 26.51 4.46
CA THR A 244 9.78 27.09 3.12
C THR A 244 8.37 27.00 2.57
N ARG A 245 7.78 28.13 2.20
CA ARG A 245 6.52 28.18 1.44
C ARG A 245 6.79 27.81 -0.01
N VAL A 246 6.12 26.78 -0.51
CA VAL A 246 6.20 26.32 -1.90
C VAL A 246 4.84 26.46 -2.54
N GLU A 247 4.73 27.26 -3.61
CA GLU A 247 3.45 27.44 -4.30
C GLU A 247 3.00 26.15 -4.98
N ALA A 248 1.72 25.82 -4.87
CA ALA A 248 1.16 24.60 -5.45
C ALA A 248 1.31 24.57 -6.98
N TYR A 249 1.13 25.74 -7.62
CA TYR A 249 1.25 25.93 -9.06
C TYR A 249 2.17 27.11 -9.39
N GLY A 250 2.92 27.02 -10.50
CA GLY A 250 3.80 28.09 -10.95
C GLY A 250 3.03 29.25 -11.58
N LYS A 251 3.18 30.46 -11.04
CA LYS A 251 2.48 31.69 -11.48
C LYS A 251 2.54 31.98 -12.99
N LYS A 252 3.64 31.62 -13.66
CA LYS A 252 3.86 31.92 -15.08
C LYS A 252 3.28 30.89 -16.04
N THR A 253 3.29 29.62 -15.65
CA THR A 253 3.02 28.51 -16.57
C THR A 253 1.82 27.66 -16.16
N GLY A 254 1.26 27.89 -14.96
CA GLY A 254 0.24 27.02 -14.37
C GLY A 254 0.73 25.60 -14.09
N ARG A 255 2.04 25.33 -14.20
CA ARG A 255 2.61 24.00 -13.94
C ARG A 255 2.47 23.67 -12.47
N GLN A 256 2.01 22.47 -12.16
CA GLN A 256 2.00 21.97 -10.79
C GLN A 256 3.43 21.79 -10.26
N ASN A 257 3.74 22.44 -9.14
CA ASN A 257 5.05 22.33 -8.49
C ASN A 257 5.06 21.26 -7.40
N VAL A 258 3.90 21.01 -6.77
CA VAL A 258 3.77 20.06 -5.67
C VAL A 258 2.61 19.10 -5.96
N LEU A 259 2.91 17.80 -5.89
CA LEU A 259 1.93 16.72 -6.00
C LEU A 259 1.55 16.28 -4.59
N CYS A 260 0.26 16.36 -4.27
CA CYS A 260 -0.33 15.80 -3.06
C CYS A 260 -0.96 14.46 -3.41
N LEU A 261 -0.41 13.38 -2.89
CA LEU A 261 -0.95 12.03 -3.07
C LEU A 261 -1.79 11.67 -1.86
N MET A 262 -3.09 11.95 -1.94
CA MET A 262 -4.07 11.52 -0.95
C MET A 262 -5.37 11.06 -1.62
N GLN A 263 -6.07 10.13 -0.97
CA GLN A 263 -7.46 9.81 -1.29
C GLN A 263 -8.36 10.48 -0.26
N ARG A 264 -9.39 11.18 -0.75
CA ARG A 264 -10.31 11.94 0.10
C ARG A 264 -11.54 11.11 0.39
N GLU A 265 -11.89 11.02 1.66
CA GLU A 265 -13.11 10.37 2.15
C GLU A 265 -14.22 11.40 2.38
N ARG A 266 -13.86 12.69 2.54
CA ARG A 266 -14.79 13.80 2.80
C ARG A 266 -14.47 15.04 1.96
N ALA A 267 -15.51 15.78 1.59
CA ALA A 267 -15.37 17.10 0.98
C ALA A 267 -14.69 18.08 1.94
N GLY A 268 -13.81 18.95 1.43
CA GLY A 268 -13.01 19.89 2.23
C GLY A 268 -11.75 19.29 2.90
N GLN A 269 -11.56 17.97 2.86
CA GLN A 269 -10.38 17.30 3.41
C GLN A 269 -9.09 17.73 2.69
N LEU A 270 -8.05 18.08 3.47
CA LEU A 270 -6.75 18.59 3.00
C LEU A 270 -5.60 17.60 3.22
N ARG A 271 -5.77 16.63 4.12
CA ARG A 271 -4.78 15.58 4.40
C ARG A 271 -5.41 14.20 4.34
N GLY A 272 -4.62 13.16 4.05
CA GLY A 272 -5.12 11.80 3.90
C GLY A 272 -5.12 10.97 5.19
N VAL A 273 -5.83 9.85 5.20
CA VAL A 273 -5.92 8.89 6.31
C VAL A 273 -5.06 7.65 6.00
N PRO A 274 -4.16 7.20 6.90
CA PRO A 274 -3.38 5.97 6.67
C PRO A 274 -4.26 4.76 6.38
N LEU A 275 -3.82 3.88 5.47
CA LEU A 275 -4.57 2.68 5.09
C LEU A 275 -4.93 1.81 6.31
N LEU A 276 -4.02 1.72 7.29
CA LEU A 276 -4.20 0.88 8.47
C LEU A 276 -5.13 1.49 9.52
N ALA A 277 -5.48 2.78 9.42
CA ALA A 277 -6.27 3.50 10.43
C ALA A 277 -7.50 2.72 10.95
N PRO A 278 -8.38 2.16 10.10
CA PRO A 278 -9.58 1.44 10.57
C PRO A 278 -9.28 0.13 11.30
N VAL A 279 -8.06 -0.42 11.18
CA VAL A 279 -7.70 -1.74 11.74
C VAL A 279 -6.57 -1.68 12.77
N LEU A 280 -6.03 -0.50 13.08
CA LEU A 280 -4.89 -0.33 13.99
C LEU A 280 -5.14 -0.92 15.38
N GLU A 281 -6.33 -0.72 15.93
CA GLU A 281 -6.70 -1.28 17.24
C GLU A 281 -6.71 -2.81 17.20
N SER A 282 -7.38 -3.40 16.20
CA SER A 282 -7.43 -4.85 16.01
C SER A 282 -6.03 -5.44 15.81
N LEU A 283 -5.18 -4.79 15.00
CA LEU A 283 -3.79 -5.20 14.81
C LEU A 283 -3.01 -5.21 16.13
N LYS A 284 -3.17 -4.18 16.97
CA LYS A 284 -2.48 -4.10 18.26
C LYS A 284 -2.99 -5.16 19.25
N GLN A 285 -4.30 -5.40 19.28
CA GLN A 285 -4.91 -6.43 20.12
C GLN A 285 -4.49 -7.84 19.69
N LEU A 286 -4.44 -8.12 18.38
CA LEU A 286 -3.96 -9.40 17.86
C LEU A 286 -2.49 -9.66 18.18
N GLY A 287 -1.65 -8.63 18.13
CA GLY A 287 -0.26 -8.74 18.58
C GLY A 287 -0.17 -9.19 20.04
N ARG A 288 -0.88 -8.48 20.94
CA ARG A 288 -0.95 -8.84 22.36
C ARG A 288 -1.51 -10.25 22.60
N PHE A 289 -2.52 -10.64 21.84
CA PHE A 289 -3.10 -11.98 21.93
C PHE A 289 -2.09 -13.05 21.48
N THR A 290 -1.35 -12.80 20.40
CA THR A 290 -0.28 -13.70 19.93
C THR A 290 0.84 -13.83 20.96
N ASP A 291 1.28 -12.72 21.56
CA ASP A 291 2.31 -12.73 22.60
C ASP A 291 1.84 -13.51 23.85
N ALA A 292 0.57 -13.35 24.23
CA ALA A 292 -0.03 -14.08 25.35
C ALA A 292 -0.11 -15.59 25.07
N GLU A 293 -0.52 -15.99 23.86
CA GLU A 293 -0.57 -17.39 23.44
C GLU A 293 0.84 -18.01 23.42
N LEU A 294 1.83 -17.30 22.89
CA LEU A 294 3.23 -17.76 22.89
C LEU A 294 3.76 -17.93 24.31
N THR A 295 3.50 -16.95 25.18
CA THR A 295 3.90 -17.01 26.59
C THR A 295 3.23 -18.19 27.31
N ALA A 296 1.94 -18.40 27.07
CA ALA A 296 1.21 -19.51 27.65
C ALA A 296 1.73 -20.86 27.13
N ALA A 297 2.04 -20.99 25.84
CA ALA A 297 2.67 -22.18 25.27
C ALA A 297 4.05 -22.44 25.87
N VAL A 298 4.86 -21.40 26.11
CA VAL A 298 6.16 -21.50 26.78
C VAL A 298 6.00 -21.97 28.23
N ILE A 299 5.08 -21.38 28.99
CA ILE A 299 4.79 -21.79 30.38
C ILE A 299 4.27 -23.23 30.43
N SER A 300 3.38 -23.63 29.51
CA SER A 300 2.89 -25.01 29.41
C SER A 300 4.00 -26.00 29.01
N ALA A 301 5.02 -25.57 28.26
CA ALA A 301 6.18 -26.38 27.94
C ALA A 301 7.20 -26.45 29.09
N MET A 302 7.17 -25.51 30.03
CA MET A 302 7.98 -25.55 31.25
C MET A 302 7.37 -26.57 32.23
N PHE A 303 8.09 -27.66 32.47
CA PHE A 303 7.74 -28.59 33.55
C PHE A 303 7.88 -27.87 34.89
N THR A 304 6.75 -27.51 35.49
CA THR A 304 6.71 -26.88 36.81
C THR A 304 6.45 -27.94 37.87
N VAL A 305 7.47 -28.22 38.67
CA VAL A 305 7.42 -29.18 39.79
C VAL A 305 7.24 -28.39 41.07
N PHE A 306 6.12 -28.61 41.78
CA PHE A 306 5.93 -28.10 43.12
C PHE A 306 6.28 -29.20 44.13
N ILE A 307 7.20 -28.91 45.05
CA ILE A 307 7.52 -29.80 46.16
C ILE A 307 6.55 -29.51 47.31
N LYS A 308 5.74 -30.50 47.69
CA LYS A 308 4.86 -30.44 48.85
C LYS A 308 5.58 -31.07 50.04
N LYS A 309 5.99 -30.24 51.01
CA LYS A 309 6.59 -30.71 52.27
C LYS A 309 5.53 -31.29 53.20
N SER A 310 5.80 -32.47 53.76
CA SER A 310 4.92 -33.14 54.72
C SER A 310 5.11 -32.65 56.16
N ASP A 311 6.27 -32.09 56.50
CA ASP A 311 6.60 -31.61 57.85
C ASP A 311 7.21 -30.19 57.84
N GLN A 312 6.98 -29.43 58.92
CA GLN A 312 7.68 -28.17 59.21
C GLN A 312 9.13 -28.47 59.61
N SER A 313 10.00 -28.75 58.64
CA SER A 313 11.45 -28.75 58.84
C SER A 313 12.09 -27.59 58.05
N ASP A 314 12.96 -26.85 58.73
CA ASP A 314 13.68 -25.66 58.24
C ASP A 314 14.83 -25.99 57.26
N GLU A 315 14.92 -27.21 56.73
CA GLU A 315 15.98 -27.58 55.79
C GLU A 315 15.65 -27.14 54.36
N VAL A 316 16.61 -26.45 53.74
CA VAL A 316 16.54 -25.89 52.39
C VAL A 316 16.83 -26.99 51.37
N PRO A 317 16.04 -27.14 50.28
CA PRO A 317 16.31 -28.14 49.24
C PRO A 317 17.66 -27.89 48.55
N PHE A 318 18.42 -28.95 48.30
CA PHE A 318 19.68 -28.88 47.55
C PHE A 318 19.40 -29.16 46.07
N GLY A 319 19.30 -28.11 45.25
CA GLY A 319 19.26 -28.21 43.78
C GLY A 319 20.63 -28.00 43.17
N GLU A 320 20.97 -28.75 42.11
CA GLU A 320 22.22 -28.53 41.36
C GLU A 320 22.25 -27.12 40.74
N MET A 321 23.38 -26.42 40.95
CA MET A 321 23.64 -25.10 40.39
C MET A 321 23.79 -25.16 38.85
N LEU A 322 23.02 -24.33 38.14
CA LEU A 322 23.22 -24.03 36.73
C LEU A 322 24.59 -23.35 36.50
N PRO A 323 25.18 -23.46 35.29
CA PRO A 323 26.40 -22.76 34.90
C PRO A 323 26.30 -21.23 35.11
N PRO A 324 27.42 -20.53 35.41
CA PRO A 324 27.40 -19.11 35.82
C PRO A 324 26.83 -18.13 34.78
N ASP A 325 26.78 -18.55 33.52
CA ASP A 325 26.39 -17.77 32.35
C ASP A 325 24.87 -17.69 32.11
N VAL A 326 24.06 -18.43 32.88
CA VAL A 326 22.59 -18.41 32.83
C VAL A 326 21.93 -17.88 34.10
N GLN A 327 22.70 -17.53 35.13
CA GLN A 327 22.17 -17.01 36.40
C GLN A 327 21.83 -15.52 36.30
N VAL A 328 20.62 -15.14 36.70
CA VAL A 328 20.22 -13.73 36.84
C VAL A 328 20.42 -13.33 38.30
N ASP A 329 21.36 -12.41 38.50
CA ASP A 329 21.87 -11.87 39.77
C ASP A 329 20.80 -11.68 40.89
N THR A 330 20.78 -12.56 41.91
CA THR A 330 20.38 -12.21 43.30
C THR A 330 20.85 -13.26 44.33
N PRO A 331 21.29 -12.85 45.55
CA PRO A 331 21.75 -13.74 46.60
C PRO A 331 20.62 -14.18 47.54
N ASP A 332 19.53 -14.75 47.01
CA ASP A 332 18.43 -15.28 47.82
C ASP A 332 18.37 -16.82 47.69
N LYS A 333 18.70 -17.54 48.77
CA LYS A 333 18.78 -19.02 48.79
C LYS A 333 17.40 -19.71 48.77
N THR A 334 16.33 -18.96 48.52
CA THR A 334 14.95 -19.43 48.43
C THR A 334 14.34 -19.31 47.04
N SER A 335 15.10 -18.83 46.04
CA SER A 335 14.64 -18.71 44.66
C SER A 335 14.60 -20.08 43.98
N VAL A 336 13.39 -20.59 43.71
CA VAL A 336 13.20 -21.72 42.80
C VAL A 336 13.24 -21.18 41.37
N GLU A 337 14.33 -21.43 40.66
CA GLU A 337 14.45 -21.06 39.25
C GLU A 337 13.83 -22.13 38.35
N LEU A 338 12.98 -21.68 37.43
CA LEU A 338 12.25 -22.53 36.47
C LEU A 338 13.07 -22.63 35.17
N ALA A 339 13.47 -23.83 34.78
CA ALA A 339 14.13 -24.10 33.50
C ALA A 339 13.55 -25.34 32.80
N PRO A 340 13.47 -25.36 31.45
CA PRO A 340 13.02 -26.53 30.71
C PRO A 340 13.91 -27.75 30.99
N GLY A 341 13.33 -28.84 31.50
CA GLY A 341 14.05 -30.09 31.73
C GLY A 341 14.87 -30.17 33.02
N ALA A 342 14.63 -29.29 34.00
CA ALA A 342 15.29 -29.36 35.30
C ALA A 342 14.81 -30.60 36.11
N PHE A 343 15.76 -31.38 36.64
CA PHE A 343 15.50 -32.45 37.59
C PHE A 343 15.60 -31.88 39.01
N ILE A 344 14.58 -32.09 39.84
CA ILE A 344 14.55 -31.65 41.23
C ILE A 344 14.64 -32.89 42.12
N ASP A 345 15.68 -32.95 42.96
CA ASP A 345 15.87 -34.02 43.95
C ASP A 345 14.95 -33.78 45.17
N LEU A 346 14.40 -34.86 45.74
CA LEU A 346 13.37 -34.82 46.79
C LEU A 346 13.87 -35.44 48.09
N ASN A 347 13.59 -34.81 49.22
CA ASN A 347 13.89 -35.39 50.53
C ASN A 347 12.86 -36.49 50.91
N PRO A 348 13.22 -37.43 51.79
CA PRO A 348 12.29 -38.46 52.27
C PRO A 348 11.02 -37.85 52.90
N GLY A 349 9.85 -38.14 52.30
CA GLY A 349 8.54 -37.64 52.73
C GLY A 349 7.96 -36.49 51.88
N GLU A 350 8.73 -35.90 50.98
CA GLU A 350 8.25 -34.86 50.07
C GLU A 350 7.49 -35.45 48.87
N GLU A 351 6.33 -34.87 48.54
CA GLU A 351 5.52 -35.26 47.38
C GLU A 351 5.69 -34.26 46.24
N VAL A 352 5.90 -34.74 45.01
CA VAL A 352 5.84 -33.90 43.81
C VAL A 352 4.39 -33.70 43.39
N GLN A 353 3.96 -32.45 43.35
CA GLN A 353 2.75 -32.07 42.65
C GLN A 353 3.13 -31.42 41.31
N PHE A 354 2.84 -32.11 40.22
CA PHE A 354 2.94 -31.53 38.88
C PHE A 354 1.80 -30.53 38.70
N ALA A 355 2.13 -29.29 38.37
CA ALA A 355 1.15 -28.43 37.72
C ALA A 355 0.98 -28.92 36.28
N ASP A 356 -0.26 -29.14 35.87
CA ASP A 356 -0.65 -29.42 34.49
C ASP A 356 -1.38 -28.17 33.96
N PRO A 357 -0.66 -27.16 33.44
CA PRO A 357 -1.30 -26.00 32.84
C PRO A 357 -2.00 -26.45 31.55
N LYS A 358 -3.29 -26.76 31.67
CA LYS A 358 -4.14 -27.10 30.53
C LYS A 358 -4.38 -25.85 29.68
N HIS A 359 -3.54 -25.66 28.66
CA HIS A 359 -3.72 -24.64 27.65
C HIS A 359 -4.30 -25.25 26.36
N PRO A 360 -5.63 -25.26 26.16
CA PRO A 360 -6.22 -25.78 24.92
C PRO A 360 -5.92 -24.84 23.74
N THR A 361 -4.93 -25.19 22.93
CA THR A 361 -4.47 -24.43 21.75
C THR A 361 -5.41 -24.52 20.53
N THR A 362 -6.49 -25.31 20.62
CA THR A 362 -7.35 -25.67 19.47
C THR A 362 -8.22 -24.53 18.91
N GLY A 363 -8.36 -23.41 19.64
CA GLY A 363 -9.20 -22.27 19.23
C GLY A 363 -8.45 -21.08 18.63
N PHE A 364 -7.12 -21.02 18.77
CA PHE A 364 -6.33 -19.83 18.43
C PHE A 364 -6.47 -19.46 16.95
N GLU A 365 -6.21 -20.42 16.05
CA GLU A 365 -6.24 -20.17 14.61
C GLU A 365 -7.63 -19.73 14.11
N ALA A 366 -8.69 -20.37 14.59
CA ALA A 366 -10.06 -20.03 14.21
C ALA A 366 -10.43 -18.60 14.61
N PHE A 367 -10.04 -18.19 15.82
CA PHE A 367 -10.25 -16.82 16.30
C PHE A 367 -9.42 -15.80 15.51
N MET A 368 -8.12 -16.07 15.32
CA MET A 368 -7.23 -15.23 14.51
C MET A 368 -7.80 -15.01 13.11
N ASN A 369 -8.20 -16.08 12.43
CA ASN A 369 -8.80 -16.03 11.10
C ASN A 369 -10.10 -15.21 11.07
N ALA A 370 -10.93 -15.28 12.11
CA ALA A 370 -12.16 -14.50 12.19
C ALA A 370 -11.90 -12.99 12.29
N ILE A 371 -10.90 -12.56 13.08
CA ILE A 371 -10.53 -11.15 13.19
C ILE A 371 -9.83 -10.68 11.92
N VAL A 372 -8.93 -11.49 11.34
CA VAL A 372 -8.27 -11.15 10.08
C VAL A 372 -9.26 -10.98 8.93
N LYS A 373 -10.32 -11.77 8.86
CA LYS A 373 -11.39 -11.58 7.87
C LYS A 373 -12.12 -10.24 8.00
N GLN A 374 -12.33 -9.74 9.21
CA GLN A 374 -12.93 -8.42 9.43
C GLN A 374 -11.98 -7.30 8.98
N MET A 375 -10.69 -7.41 9.31
CA MET A 375 -9.68 -6.44 8.86
C MET A 375 -9.49 -6.47 7.35
N ALA A 376 -9.45 -7.67 6.75
CA ALA A 376 -9.40 -7.90 5.30
C ALA A 376 -10.53 -7.16 4.57
N ALA A 377 -11.75 -7.23 5.11
CA ALA A 377 -12.90 -6.50 4.57
C ALA A 377 -12.72 -4.97 4.65
N ALA A 378 -12.21 -4.45 5.76
CA ALA A 378 -11.97 -3.02 5.93
C ALA A 378 -10.82 -2.47 5.06
N LEU A 379 -9.83 -3.30 4.75
CA LEU A 379 -8.68 -2.94 3.91
C LEU A 379 -8.90 -3.19 2.42
N GLU A 380 -10.03 -3.78 2.02
CA GLU A 380 -10.27 -4.30 0.67
C GLU A 380 -9.20 -5.29 0.16
N ILE A 381 -8.60 -6.06 1.08
CA ILE A 381 -7.61 -7.10 0.75
C ILE A 381 -8.21 -8.45 1.16
N PRO A 382 -8.55 -9.36 0.22
CA PRO A 382 -9.06 -10.68 0.58
C PRO A 382 -8.09 -11.42 1.52
N SER A 383 -8.64 -12.16 2.49
CA SER A 383 -7.84 -12.87 3.50
C SER A 383 -6.81 -13.83 2.91
N GLU A 384 -7.16 -14.48 1.81
CA GLU A 384 -6.34 -15.42 1.04
C GLU A 384 -5.11 -14.71 0.46
N VAL A 385 -5.30 -13.48 -0.02
CA VAL A 385 -4.23 -12.63 -0.57
C VAL A 385 -3.38 -12.05 0.56
N LEU A 386 -3.97 -11.73 1.71
CA LEU A 386 -3.25 -11.20 2.86
C LEU A 386 -2.34 -12.26 3.49
N TYR A 387 -2.86 -13.48 3.69
CA TYR A 387 -2.09 -14.64 4.19
C TYR A 387 -1.21 -15.31 3.14
N LYS A 388 -1.41 -15.01 1.84
CA LYS A 388 -0.77 -15.71 0.73
C LYS A 388 -1.08 -17.21 0.73
N GLN A 389 -2.28 -17.58 1.15
CA GLN A 389 -2.74 -18.96 1.25
C GLN A 389 -4.03 -19.14 0.46
N PHE A 390 -4.00 -20.04 -0.52
CA PHE A 390 -5.12 -20.33 -1.43
C PHE A 390 -5.57 -21.78 -1.26
N SER A 391 -6.16 -22.09 -0.10
CA SER A 391 -6.66 -23.44 0.24
C SER A 391 -8.11 -23.69 -0.21
N THR A 392 -8.78 -22.67 -0.77
CA THR A 392 -10.16 -22.75 -1.27
C THR A 392 -10.24 -23.35 -2.68
N SER A 393 -11.45 -23.69 -3.15
CA SER A 393 -11.66 -24.10 -4.53
C SER A 393 -11.13 -23.08 -5.56
N TYR A 394 -10.77 -23.56 -6.76
CA TYR A 394 -10.27 -22.72 -7.86
C TYR A 394 -11.18 -21.52 -8.14
N SER A 395 -12.49 -21.73 -8.21
CA SER A 395 -13.47 -20.67 -8.47
C SER A 395 -13.52 -19.62 -7.37
N ALA A 396 -13.39 -20.02 -6.10
CA ALA A 396 -13.37 -19.09 -4.98
C ALA A 396 -12.07 -18.26 -4.97
N ALA A 397 -10.91 -18.90 -5.17
CA ALA A 397 -9.63 -18.20 -5.25
C ALA A 397 -9.61 -17.21 -6.42
N ARG A 398 -10.13 -17.60 -7.59
CA ARG A 398 -10.28 -16.72 -8.76
C ARG A 398 -11.22 -15.55 -8.47
N GLY A 399 -12.33 -15.79 -7.78
CA GLY A 399 -13.26 -14.75 -7.35
C GLY A 399 -12.59 -13.72 -6.44
N ALA A 400 -11.87 -14.18 -5.42
CA ALA A 400 -11.13 -13.32 -4.48
C ALA A 400 -10.05 -12.48 -5.21
N LEU A 401 -9.26 -13.10 -6.09
CA LEU A 401 -8.25 -12.39 -6.88
C LEU A 401 -8.88 -11.35 -7.80
N ASN A 402 -9.97 -11.68 -8.49
CA ASN A 402 -10.66 -10.75 -9.38
C ASN A 402 -11.20 -9.51 -8.63
N GLU A 403 -11.74 -9.70 -7.43
CA GLU A 403 -12.18 -8.58 -6.60
C GLU A 403 -11.00 -7.71 -6.18
N PHE A 404 -9.91 -8.33 -5.72
CA PHE A 404 -8.68 -7.60 -5.38
C PHE A 404 -8.07 -6.88 -6.59
N TRP A 405 -8.20 -7.42 -7.80
CA TRP A 405 -7.78 -6.74 -9.02
C TRP A 405 -8.58 -5.47 -9.32
N ARG A 406 -9.82 -5.36 -8.85
CA ARG A 406 -10.61 -4.11 -8.95
C ARG A 406 -10.05 -3.05 -8.00
N THR A 407 -9.85 -3.40 -6.73
CA THR A 407 -9.24 -2.50 -5.74
C THR A 407 -7.87 -2.00 -6.21
N THR A 408 -7.00 -2.92 -6.65
CA THR A 408 -5.66 -2.55 -7.14
C THR A 408 -5.70 -1.76 -8.45
N GLY A 409 -6.70 -2.00 -9.31
CA GLY A 409 -6.98 -1.18 -10.50
C GLY A 409 -7.32 0.25 -10.13
N MET A 410 -8.29 0.44 -9.22
CA MET A 410 -8.69 1.78 -8.75
C MET A 410 -7.52 2.56 -8.17
N HIS A 411 -6.71 1.94 -7.30
CA HIS A 411 -5.54 2.59 -6.74
C HIS A 411 -4.46 2.87 -7.79
N ARG A 412 -4.32 2.01 -8.81
CA ARG A 412 -3.35 2.22 -9.88
C ARG A 412 -3.71 3.40 -10.75
N ASP A 413 -4.97 3.48 -11.17
CA ASP A 413 -5.47 4.57 -12.00
C ASP A 413 -5.35 5.90 -11.24
N TRP A 414 -5.82 5.92 -9.98
CA TRP A 414 -5.65 7.08 -9.11
C TRP A 414 -4.18 7.50 -8.92
N PHE A 415 -3.27 6.55 -8.69
CA PHE A 415 -1.86 6.84 -8.48
C PHE A 415 -1.18 7.30 -9.78
N ALA A 416 -1.56 6.72 -10.92
CA ALA A 416 -1.11 7.17 -12.23
C ALA A 416 -1.53 8.61 -12.48
N ASP A 417 -2.79 8.95 -12.24
CA ASP A 417 -3.34 10.30 -12.43
C ASP A 417 -2.74 11.33 -11.46
N SER A 418 -2.45 10.92 -10.21
CA SER A 418 -1.98 11.84 -9.16
C SER A 418 -0.46 12.02 -9.14
N PHE A 419 0.31 11.01 -9.58
CA PHE A 419 1.77 11.02 -9.52
C PHE A 419 2.41 10.85 -10.90
N CYS A 420 2.13 9.75 -11.59
CA CYS A 420 2.88 9.39 -12.79
C CYS A 420 2.63 10.36 -13.95
N GLN A 421 1.37 10.66 -14.23
CA GLN A 421 0.95 11.52 -15.32
C GLN A 421 1.42 12.97 -15.11
N PRO A 422 1.23 13.62 -13.94
CA PRO A 422 1.75 14.98 -13.73
C PRO A 422 3.28 15.08 -13.84
N VAL A 423 4.01 14.07 -13.38
CA VAL A 423 5.48 14.00 -13.54
C VAL A 423 5.85 13.87 -15.02
N TYR A 424 5.15 12.99 -15.75
CA TYR A 424 5.35 12.78 -17.17
C TYR A 424 5.05 14.04 -17.98
N GLU A 425 3.98 14.77 -17.68
CA GLU A 425 3.65 16.04 -18.34
C GLU A 425 4.69 17.13 -18.07
N ALA A 426 5.18 17.22 -16.82
CA ALA A 426 6.27 18.13 -16.46
C ALA A 426 7.55 17.81 -17.23
N TRP A 427 7.88 16.52 -17.37
CA TRP A 427 9.01 16.05 -18.17
C TRP A 427 8.81 16.32 -19.66
N PHE A 428 7.64 16.01 -20.21
CA PHE A 428 7.32 16.14 -21.63
C PHE A 428 7.43 17.60 -22.06
N ARG A 429 6.90 18.51 -21.25
CA ARG A 429 7.02 19.95 -21.48
C ARG A 429 8.49 20.39 -21.53
N GLU A 430 9.33 19.86 -20.66
CA GLU A 430 10.77 20.12 -20.72
C GLU A 430 11.40 19.55 -21.99
N ALA A 431 11.04 18.32 -22.39
CA ALA A 431 11.55 17.67 -23.60
C ALA A 431 11.23 18.47 -24.87
N VAL A 432 10.01 19.02 -24.96
CA VAL A 432 9.62 19.92 -26.06
C VAL A 432 10.38 21.23 -26.00
N CYS A 433 10.48 21.87 -24.83
CA CYS A 433 11.24 23.12 -24.66
C CYS A 433 12.73 22.98 -25.00
N LYS A 434 13.32 21.80 -24.77
CA LYS A 434 14.70 21.48 -25.13
C LYS A 434 14.85 21.01 -26.59
N GLY A 435 13.76 20.94 -27.35
CA GLY A 435 13.75 20.52 -28.76
C GLY A 435 14.02 19.02 -28.97
N ARG A 436 13.95 18.20 -27.92
CA ARG A 436 14.19 16.74 -27.99
C ARG A 436 12.99 16.00 -28.55
N ILE A 437 11.78 16.54 -28.35
CA ILE A 437 10.53 16.06 -28.94
C ILE A 437 9.93 17.20 -29.77
N LYS A 438 9.61 16.90 -31.03
CA LYS A 438 8.95 17.86 -31.93
C LYS A 438 7.45 17.71 -31.80
N ALA A 439 6.80 18.66 -31.12
CA ALA A 439 5.35 18.69 -30.94
C ALA A 439 4.80 20.08 -31.36
N PRO A 440 4.47 20.28 -32.65
CA PRO A 440 3.90 21.54 -33.13
C PRO A 440 2.63 21.93 -32.38
N GLY A 441 2.49 23.22 -32.03
CA GLY A 441 1.31 23.73 -31.31
C GLY A 441 1.23 23.37 -29.82
N PHE A 442 2.15 22.53 -29.31
CA PHE A 442 2.14 22.06 -27.92
C PHE A 442 2.19 23.18 -26.88
N LEU A 443 3.00 24.22 -27.11
CA LEU A 443 3.16 25.32 -26.15
C LEU A 443 2.05 26.37 -26.23
N THR A 444 1.21 26.34 -27.26
CA THR A 444 0.21 27.38 -27.54
C THR A 444 -1.22 26.93 -27.32
N ASN A 445 -1.53 25.64 -27.53
CA ASN A 445 -2.88 25.10 -27.40
C ASN A 445 -2.93 23.95 -26.37
N PRO A 446 -3.65 24.11 -25.24
CA PRO A 446 -3.80 23.06 -24.23
C PRO A 446 -4.38 21.75 -24.76
N ALA A 447 -5.30 21.78 -25.73
CA ALA A 447 -5.87 20.56 -26.33
C ALA A 447 -4.83 19.79 -27.15
N VAL A 448 -3.99 20.50 -27.90
CA VAL A 448 -2.86 19.90 -28.62
C VAL A 448 -1.84 19.35 -27.64
N ALA A 449 -1.59 20.05 -26.53
CA ALA A 449 -0.71 19.55 -25.47
C ALA A 449 -1.22 18.23 -24.88
N ALA A 450 -2.53 18.17 -24.56
CA ALA A 450 -3.17 16.95 -24.05
C ALA A 450 -3.08 15.79 -25.06
N ALA A 451 -3.32 16.05 -26.34
CA ALA A 451 -3.22 15.04 -27.39
C ALA A 451 -1.81 14.42 -27.52
N TYR A 452 -0.75 15.23 -27.32
CA TYR A 452 0.63 14.74 -27.30
C TYR A 452 1.04 14.05 -25.98
N MET A 453 0.45 14.45 -24.85
CA MET A 453 0.80 13.91 -23.52
C MET A 453 -0.05 12.70 -23.12
N ASN A 454 -0.97 12.27 -23.97
CA ASN A 454 -1.79 11.11 -23.67
C ASN A 454 -0.94 9.83 -23.54
N CYS A 455 -1.14 9.11 -22.44
CA CYS A 455 -0.28 8.01 -22.02
C CYS A 455 -1.06 7.03 -21.14
N ASN A 456 -0.89 5.73 -21.39
CA ASN A 456 -1.42 4.68 -20.53
C ASN A 456 -0.33 4.20 -19.56
N TRP A 457 -0.70 4.01 -18.30
CA TRP A 457 0.21 3.55 -17.25
C TRP A 457 -0.03 2.09 -16.92
N ASN A 458 0.81 1.22 -17.47
CA ASN A 458 0.68 -0.21 -17.28
C ASN A 458 1.31 -0.65 -15.95
N GLY A 459 0.53 -1.37 -15.15
CA GLY A 459 0.97 -1.96 -13.90
C GLY A 459 1.45 -3.41 -14.03
N PRO A 460 1.66 -4.10 -12.90
CA PRO A 460 2.10 -5.49 -12.91
C PRO A 460 1.09 -6.41 -13.62
N ALA A 461 1.63 -7.48 -14.20
CA ALA A 461 0.83 -8.55 -14.77
C ALA A 461 -0.09 -9.17 -13.71
N ARG A 462 -1.29 -9.55 -14.15
CA ARG A 462 -2.20 -10.32 -13.32
C ARG A 462 -1.66 -11.72 -13.10
N THR A 463 -1.95 -12.29 -11.94
CA THR A 463 -1.61 -13.69 -11.66
C THR A 463 -2.58 -14.59 -12.40
N ASN A 464 -2.02 -15.45 -13.26
CA ASN A 464 -2.81 -16.43 -14.01
C ASN A 464 -2.89 -17.72 -13.20
N LEU A 465 -4.10 -18.16 -12.84
CA LEU A 465 -4.30 -19.42 -12.12
C LEU A 465 -4.29 -20.62 -13.09
N ASN A 466 -4.82 -20.43 -14.30
CA ASN A 466 -4.72 -21.40 -15.39
C ASN A 466 -4.20 -20.72 -16.66
N PRO A 467 -2.88 -20.76 -16.91
CA PRO A 467 -2.27 -20.06 -18.05
C PRO A 467 -2.86 -20.45 -19.41
N LYS A 468 -3.30 -21.70 -19.59
CA LYS A 468 -3.84 -22.18 -20.86
C LYS A 468 -5.19 -21.53 -21.15
N ASP A 469 -6.16 -21.70 -20.26
CA ASP A 469 -7.52 -21.18 -20.44
C ASP A 469 -7.51 -19.65 -20.55
N GLU A 470 -6.61 -18.98 -19.82
CA GLU A 470 -6.49 -17.52 -19.86
C GLU A 470 -5.88 -17.02 -21.17
N ALA A 471 -4.90 -17.74 -21.74
CA ALA A 471 -4.35 -17.44 -23.06
C ALA A 471 -5.38 -17.66 -24.18
N GLU A 472 -6.16 -18.74 -24.11
CA GLU A 472 -7.27 -19.00 -25.03
C GLU A 472 -8.32 -17.89 -24.94
N ALA A 473 -8.69 -17.48 -23.73
CA ALA A 473 -9.62 -16.37 -23.51
C ALA A 473 -9.06 -15.03 -24.03
N ALA A 474 -7.76 -14.77 -23.86
CA ALA A 474 -7.12 -13.56 -24.39
C ALA A 474 -7.14 -13.55 -25.93
N GLN A 475 -6.86 -14.68 -26.57
CA GLN A 475 -6.96 -14.82 -28.02
C GLN A 475 -8.40 -14.56 -28.50
N MET A 476 -9.40 -15.12 -27.81
CA MET A 476 -10.81 -14.87 -28.12
C MET A 476 -11.20 -13.39 -27.97
N ARG A 477 -10.74 -12.71 -26.91
CA ARG A 477 -11.01 -11.27 -26.70
C ARG A 477 -10.42 -10.40 -27.81
N VAL A 478 -9.18 -10.67 -28.21
CA VAL A 478 -8.52 -9.94 -29.30
C VAL A 478 -9.23 -10.20 -30.63
N ASN A 479 -9.54 -11.46 -30.94
CA ASN A 479 -10.23 -11.82 -32.18
C ASN A 479 -11.67 -11.25 -32.24
N SER A 480 -12.33 -11.10 -31.09
CA SER A 480 -13.67 -10.53 -30.99
C SER A 480 -13.68 -8.99 -30.92
N GLY A 481 -12.51 -8.34 -30.84
CA GLY A 481 -12.39 -6.88 -30.75
C GLY A 481 -12.73 -6.29 -29.37
N PHE A 482 -12.78 -7.09 -28.31
CA PHE A 482 -12.99 -6.60 -26.94
C PHE A 482 -11.72 -6.07 -26.28
N SER A 483 -10.56 -6.42 -26.81
CA SER A 483 -9.25 -6.05 -26.28
C SER A 483 -8.22 -5.99 -27.41
N THR A 484 -7.07 -5.39 -27.13
CA THR A 484 -5.95 -5.33 -28.08
C THR A 484 -4.83 -6.29 -27.67
N ALA A 485 -4.02 -6.72 -28.62
CA ALA A 485 -2.86 -7.57 -28.31
C ALA A 485 -1.85 -6.86 -27.37
N ALA A 486 -1.74 -5.53 -27.47
CA ALA A 486 -0.94 -4.72 -26.56
C ALA A 486 -1.49 -4.77 -25.12
N GLN A 487 -2.80 -4.58 -24.95
CA GLN A 487 -3.46 -4.61 -23.66
C GLN A 487 -3.37 -6.01 -23.00
N GLU A 488 -3.64 -7.08 -23.75
CA GLU A 488 -3.52 -8.44 -23.23
C GLU A 488 -2.06 -8.78 -22.88
N THR A 489 -1.08 -8.38 -23.71
CA THR A 489 0.34 -8.63 -23.41
C THR A 489 0.78 -7.93 -22.12
N ALA A 490 0.38 -6.67 -21.95
CA ALA A 490 0.66 -5.91 -20.73
C ALA A 490 0.00 -6.55 -19.51
N GLN A 491 -1.26 -6.99 -19.61
CA GLN A 491 -1.96 -7.60 -18.48
C GLN A 491 -1.44 -9.00 -18.12
N MET A 492 -1.00 -9.80 -19.11
CA MET A 492 -0.57 -11.19 -18.87
C MET A 492 0.91 -11.31 -18.53
N THR A 493 1.77 -10.47 -19.10
CA THR A 493 3.23 -10.60 -18.96
C THR A 493 3.91 -9.34 -18.45
N GLY A 494 3.20 -8.20 -18.40
CA GLY A 494 3.79 -6.89 -18.06
C GLY A 494 4.67 -6.32 -19.17
N GLY A 495 4.75 -6.99 -20.33
CA GLY A 495 5.60 -6.61 -21.45
C GLY A 495 4.89 -5.78 -22.52
N SER A 496 5.67 -5.32 -23.51
CA SER A 496 5.16 -4.65 -24.70
C SER A 496 4.97 -5.66 -25.84
N TYR A 497 3.78 -5.68 -26.43
CA TYR A 497 3.49 -6.52 -27.60
C TYR A 497 4.41 -6.19 -28.77
N GLU A 498 4.67 -4.91 -29.03
CA GLU A 498 5.51 -4.46 -30.14
C GLU A 498 6.97 -4.86 -29.95
N ALA A 499 7.49 -4.73 -28.72
CA ALA A 499 8.83 -5.19 -28.37
C ALA A 499 8.95 -6.70 -28.62
N ASN A 500 7.95 -7.47 -28.20
CA ASN A 500 7.88 -8.91 -28.46
C ASN A 500 7.84 -9.22 -29.95
N MET A 501 7.03 -8.51 -30.75
CA MET A 501 6.94 -8.75 -32.20
C MET A 501 8.23 -8.38 -32.94
N ARG A 502 8.89 -7.29 -32.55
CA ARG A 502 10.20 -6.89 -33.09
C ARG A 502 11.27 -7.94 -32.78
N GLN A 503 11.35 -8.35 -31.53
CA GLN A 503 12.27 -9.39 -31.09
C GLN A 503 12.00 -10.71 -31.80
N ARG A 504 10.73 -11.13 -31.89
CA ARG A 504 10.31 -12.34 -32.62
C ARG A 504 10.64 -12.27 -34.11
N LYS A 505 10.56 -11.10 -34.75
CA LYS A 505 10.99 -10.92 -36.15
C LYS A 505 12.49 -11.17 -36.30
N ALA A 506 13.31 -10.65 -35.38
CA ALA A 506 14.75 -10.90 -35.36
C ALA A 506 15.07 -12.37 -35.05
N GLU A 507 14.40 -12.97 -34.07
CA GLU A 507 14.54 -14.39 -33.71
C GLU A 507 14.11 -15.32 -34.85
N ALA A 508 13.04 -14.98 -35.58
CA ALA A 508 12.61 -15.75 -36.73
C ALA A 508 13.61 -15.68 -37.90
N ALA A 509 14.25 -14.52 -38.11
CA ALA A 509 15.32 -14.39 -39.09
C ALA A 509 16.54 -15.24 -38.68
N LEU A 510 16.99 -15.12 -37.43
CA LEU A 510 18.09 -15.92 -36.89
C LEU A 510 17.79 -17.42 -36.93
N LYS A 511 16.56 -17.83 -36.62
CA LYS A 511 16.14 -19.23 -36.69
C LYS A 511 16.19 -19.75 -38.13
N ARG A 512 15.77 -18.96 -39.13
CA ARG A 512 15.89 -19.35 -40.54
C ARG A 512 17.34 -19.57 -40.93
N GLU A 513 18.25 -18.70 -40.51
CA GLU A 513 19.69 -18.87 -40.75
C GLU A 513 20.22 -20.16 -40.09
N VAL A 514 19.81 -20.46 -38.85
CA VAL A 514 20.18 -21.70 -38.16
C VAL A 514 19.60 -22.94 -38.86
N ASP A 515 18.33 -22.90 -39.25
CA ASP A 515 17.66 -24.00 -39.94
C ASP A 515 18.28 -24.25 -41.33
N GLU A 516 18.71 -23.20 -42.04
CA GLU A 516 19.46 -23.29 -43.31
C GLU A 516 20.85 -23.92 -43.12
N ILE A 517 21.59 -23.53 -42.07
CA ILE A 517 22.89 -24.14 -41.72
C ILE A 517 22.71 -25.62 -41.35
N ALA A 518 21.71 -25.95 -40.53
CA ALA A 518 21.39 -27.32 -40.15
C ALA A 518 20.97 -28.15 -41.36
N GLY A 519 20.14 -27.60 -42.25
CA GLY A 519 19.77 -28.24 -43.52
C GLY A 519 20.95 -28.49 -44.46
N ALA A 520 21.90 -27.55 -44.53
CA ALA A 520 23.14 -27.70 -45.31
C ALA A 520 24.08 -28.77 -44.74
N GLN A 521 24.16 -28.90 -43.40
CA GLN A 521 24.93 -29.96 -42.74
C GLN A 521 24.32 -31.34 -42.97
N VAL A 522 22.99 -31.46 -43.00
CA VAL A 522 22.30 -32.71 -43.34
C VAL A 522 22.57 -33.10 -44.81
N GLN A 523 22.56 -32.14 -45.74
CA GLN A 523 22.91 -32.39 -47.14
C GLN A 523 24.37 -32.83 -47.33
N GLN A 524 25.32 -32.26 -46.57
CA GLN A 524 26.72 -32.70 -46.58
C GLN A 524 26.92 -34.11 -45.98
N GLN A 525 26.12 -34.52 -44.98
CA GLN A 525 26.17 -35.88 -44.43
C GLN A 525 25.54 -36.93 -45.36
N THR A 526 24.52 -36.58 -46.15
CA THR A 526 23.96 -37.49 -47.17
C THR A 526 24.79 -37.60 -48.44
N ALA A 527 25.79 -36.73 -48.62
CA ALA A 527 26.67 -36.71 -49.80
C ALA A 527 27.95 -37.57 -49.63
N VAL A 528 27.95 -38.58 -48.76
CA VAL A 528 29.01 -39.60 -48.73
C VAL A 528 28.72 -40.62 -49.84
N PRO A 529 29.58 -40.78 -50.87
CA PRO A 529 29.35 -41.77 -51.92
C PRO A 529 29.46 -43.19 -51.36
N GLN A 530 28.46 -44.03 -51.60
CA GLN A 530 28.57 -45.49 -51.42
C GLN A 530 29.75 -46.00 -52.27
N ARG A 531 30.81 -46.48 -51.61
CA ARG A 531 31.85 -47.29 -52.26
C ARG A 531 31.18 -48.57 -52.78
N SER A 532 31.16 -48.75 -54.10
CA SER A 532 30.79 -50.01 -54.74
C SER A 532 31.76 -51.11 -54.29
N GLY A 533 31.27 -52.09 -53.54
CA GLY A 533 32.02 -53.29 -53.20
C GLY A 533 32.28 -54.11 -54.47
N GLY A 534 33.53 -54.11 -54.92
CA GLY A 534 34.04 -55.02 -55.96
C GLY A 534 34.40 -56.37 -55.35
N ASP A 535 33.90 -57.43 -56.00
CA ASP A 535 34.05 -58.86 -55.72
C ASP A 535 35.53 -59.31 -55.75
N PRO A 536 36.01 -60.12 -54.77
CA PRO A 536 37.39 -60.61 -54.78
C PRO A 536 37.47 -61.94 -55.54
N GLY A 537 38.05 -61.93 -56.74
CA GLY A 537 38.36 -63.18 -57.43
C GLY A 537 38.97 -63.02 -58.82
N LYS A 538 40.31 -62.96 -58.89
CA LYS A 538 41.14 -63.79 -59.79
C LYS A 538 42.64 -63.60 -59.52
N SER A 539 43.28 -64.74 -59.41
CA SER A 539 44.70 -65.03 -59.23
C SER A 539 45.57 -64.66 -60.45
N GLU A 540 46.73 -64.08 -60.18
CA GLU A 540 48.06 -64.55 -60.62
C GLU A 540 49.15 -63.97 -59.69
#